data_AF-A0AAD2H4M6-F1
#
_entry.id   AF-A0AAD2H4M6-F1
#
_cell.length_a   1.000
_cell.length_b   1.000
_cell.length_c   1.000
_cell.angle_alpha   90.00
_cell.angle_beta   90.00
_cell.angle_gamma   90.00
#
_symmetry.space_group_name_H-M   'P 1'
#
loop_
_entity.id
_entity.type
_entity.pdbx_description
1 polymer ?
#
loop_
_entity_poly.entity_id
_entity_poly.type
_entity_poly.pdbx_seq_one_letter_code
_entity_poly.pdbx_strand_id
1 'polypeptide(L)'
;MHFLPPAASWGPTHQSQVHEKESAAIKAKGEGVSLMIGRYVSPDYGWLKARTPGPDGSLDDAEVVLRPGKARDGYQTNEDILKQATHAMNTLDRDYHALKMTLGPSANFNKVKTDGVSKCVRMRDGRFQDGSPQCLYQADGKFKGTKALIIERRAKGHNLPDPDARNRVTNKKPHLECTNFSCRYNDMQDCCLKKMLYLEPDFQAQKSQLEEHCEARGYEVIFFPKYHPELNFIEQCWGYAKCVYRMLPESTKEADLIRNVNHALKSVPLESMRRFATRSSRFADAYFRGLNGAEAAWTNKKYRGHRTLPAEYRRDVENEFRATQ
;
A
#
# COMPACT_ATOMS: atom_id res chain seq x y z
N MET A 1 2.45 -0.59 -1.03
CA MET A 1 2.97 0.79 -0.92
C MET A 1 2.13 1.50 0.14
N HIS A 2 2.70 1.96 1.24
CA HIS A 2 1.97 2.64 2.32
C HIS A 2 2.65 3.97 2.66
N PHE A 3 1.85 5.04 2.73
CA PHE A 3 2.29 6.32 3.27
C PHE A 3 1.68 6.48 4.67
N LEU A 4 2.51 6.80 5.66
CA LEU A 4 2.05 7.19 6.98
C LEU A 4 1.65 8.67 6.96
N PRO A 5 0.45 9.05 7.47
CA PRO A 5 0.18 10.44 7.80
C PRO A 5 1.05 10.89 8.99
N PRO A 6 1.27 12.21 9.17
CA PRO A 6 1.93 12.71 10.37
C PRO A 6 1.04 12.46 11.60
N ALA A 7 1.67 12.02 12.69
CA ALA A 7 1.06 11.73 14.00
C ALA A 7 0.02 10.60 14.04
N ALA A 8 0.52 9.36 14.14
CA ALA A 8 -0.16 8.29 14.87
C ALA A 8 0.72 7.89 16.06
N SER A 9 0.32 8.28 17.28
CA SER A 9 1.02 7.93 18.51
C SER A 9 0.76 6.47 18.88
N TRP A 10 1.82 5.65 18.93
CA TRP A 10 1.78 4.31 19.51
C TRP A 10 2.96 4.11 20.46
N GLY A 11 2.71 3.37 21.55
CA GLY A 11 3.66 3.15 22.64
C GLY A 11 4.89 2.31 22.26
N PRO A 12 5.84 2.14 23.19
CA PRO A 12 7.22 1.81 22.88
C PRO A 12 7.43 0.33 22.51
N THR A 13 7.48 0.05 21.21
CA THR A 13 8.07 -1.20 20.68
C THR A 13 9.09 -0.93 19.57
N HIS A 14 10.05 -0.05 19.88
CA HIS A 14 11.46 -0.16 19.49
C HIS A 14 12.20 1.01 20.15
N GLN A 15 12.73 0.80 21.36
CA GLN A 15 13.59 1.77 22.01
C GLN A 15 14.80 2.07 21.10
N SER A 16 15.04 3.34 20.83
CA SER A 16 16.38 3.82 20.53
C SER A 16 17.29 3.44 21.70
N GLN A 17 18.51 2.96 21.42
CA GLN A 17 19.54 2.86 22.45
C GLN A 17 20.01 4.26 22.83
N VAL A 18 19.23 4.90 23.70
CA VAL A 18 19.64 6.02 24.55
C VAL A 18 19.95 5.43 25.92
N HIS A 19 20.87 6.05 26.67
CA HIS A 19 21.17 5.60 28.02
C HIS A 19 19.89 5.72 28.90
N GLU A 20 19.71 4.84 29.89
CA GLU A 20 18.49 4.78 30.74
C GLU A 20 18.12 6.10 31.46
N LYS A 21 19.05 7.07 31.46
CA LYS A 21 18.91 8.39 32.10
C LYS A 21 18.67 9.54 31.11
N GLU A 22 18.67 9.29 29.81
CA GLU A 22 18.48 10.31 28.78
C GLU A 22 17.03 10.31 28.28
N SER A 23 16.30 11.40 28.56
CA SER A 23 15.00 11.63 27.96
C SER A 23 15.18 11.99 26.48
N ALA A 24 14.50 11.26 25.59
CA ALA A 24 14.50 11.55 24.16
C ALA A 24 13.72 12.85 23.89
N ALA A 25 14.39 13.99 24.01
CA ALA A 25 13.82 15.30 23.73
C ALA A 25 13.30 15.35 22.28
N ILE A 26 11.97 15.51 22.13
CA ILE A 26 11.34 15.64 20.83
C ILE A 26 11.81 16.95 20.21
N LYS A 27 12.75 16.88 19.26
CA LYS A 27 13.24 18.06 18.54
C LYS A 27 12.07 18.76 17.85
N ALA A 28 11.95 20.07 18.06
CA ALA A 28 10.97 20.88 17.37
C ALA A 28 11.18 20.79 15.84
N LYS A 29 10.10 20.81 15.07
CA LYS A 29 10.17 20.75 13.61
C LYS A 29 10.71 22.08 13.07
N GLY A 30 12.01 22.11 12.77
CA GLY A 30 12.65 23.29 12.17
C GLY A 30 12.22 23.56 10.73
N GLU A 31 12.53 24.75 10.23
CA GLU A 31 12.23 25.24 8.87
C GLU A 31 13.12 24.61 7.77
N GLY A 32 13.61 23.39 8.01
CA GLY A 32 14.51 22.68 7.10
C GLY A 32 13.83 22.05 5.88
N VAL A 33 14.63 21.76 4.86
CA VAL A 33 14.18 20.99 3.69
C VAL A 33 13.71 19.60 4.12
N SER A 34 12.53 19.20 3.65
CA SER A 34 12.00 17.84 3.81
C SER A 34 12.19 17.05 2.52
N LEU A 35 12.52 15.76 2.66
CA LEU A 35 12.63 14.80 1.55
C LEU A 35 11.82 13.55 1.87
N MET A 36 11.17 12.99 0.85
CA MET A 36 10.55 11.67 0.88
C MET A 36 11.16 10.78 -0.21
N ILE A 37 11.29 9.49 0.07
CA ILE A 37 12.00 8.53 -0.77
C ILE A 37 11.10 7.31 -1.01
N GLY A 38 10.83 6.99 -2.27
CA GLY A 38 10.18 5.74 -2.68
C GLY A 38 11.19 4.79 -3.32
N ARG A 39 11.28 3.54 -2.86
CA ARG A 39 12.11 2.48 -3.46
C ARG A 39 11.38 1.13 -3.42
N TYR A 40 11.88 0.19 -4.23
CA TYR A 40 11.52 -1.23 -4.19
C TYR A 40 12.65 -2.06 -3.56
N VAL A 41 12.29 -3.19 -2.95
CA VAL A 41 13.23 -4.12 -2.31
C VAL A 41 12.82 -5.56 -2.59
N SER A 42 13.80 -6.44 -2.79
CA SER A 42 13.68 -7.89 -2.90
C SER A 42 14.51 -8.55 -1.78
N PRO A 43 14.05 -9.66 -1.18
CA PRO A 43 14.89 -10.42 -0.24
C PRO A 43 16.10 -11.06 -0.94
N ASP A 44 15.99 -11.38 -2.23
CA ASP A 44 17.04 -12.08 -2.97
C ASP A 44 18.14 -11.13 -3.43
N TYR A 45 17.73 -9.94 -3.90
CA TYR A 45 18.59 -8.97 -4.60
C TYR A 45 18.87 -7.68 -3.81
N GLY A 46 18.12 -7.44 -2.74
CA GLY A 46 18.21 -6.23 -1.93
C GLY A 46 17.38 -5.07 -2.50
N TRP A 47 17.81 -3.83 -2.27
CA TRP A 47 17.21 -2.68 -2.96
C TRP A 47 17.26 -2.89 -4.48
N LEU A 48 16.13 -2.67 -5.15
CA LEU A 48 16.07 -2.76 -6.61
C LEU A 48 17.06 -1.76 -7.21
N LYS A 49 17.87 -2.25 -8.13
CA LYS A 49 18.86 -1.48 -8.90
C LYS A 49 19.21 -2.23 -10.18
N ALA A 50 19.72 -1.52 -11.16
CA ALA A 50 20.22 -2.12 -12.37
C ALA A 50 21.39 -3.07 -12.06
N ARG A 51 21.55 -4.09 -12.91
CA ARG A 51 22.78 -4.89 -12.98
C ARG A 51 23.70 -4.42 -14.10
N THR A 52 23.13 -3.95 -15.21
CA THR A 52 23.91 -3.31 -16.28
C THR A 52 23.99 -1.79 -16.05
N PRO A 53 25.20 -1.20 -16.07
CA PRO A 53 25.33 0.26 -16.06
C PRO A 53 24.64 0.92 -17.25
N GLY A 54 24.16 2.15 -17.05
CA GLY A 54 23.75 3.04 -18.14
C GLY A 54 24.96 3.53 -18.96
N PRO A 55 24.71 4.31 -20.03
CA PRO A 55 25.77 4.88 -20.87
C PRO A 55 26.78 5.77 -20.13
N ASP A 56 26.39 6.28 -18.96
CA ASP A 56 27.19 7.11 -18.05
C ASP A 56 27.91 6.31 -16.95
N GLY A 57 27.76 4.98 -16.94
CA GLY A 57 28.30 4.09 -15.89
C GLY A 57 27.46 4.05 -14.61
N SER A 58 26.33 4.75 -14.53
CA SER A 58 25.45 4.72 -13.36
C SER A 58 24.60 3.44 -13.28
N LEU A 59 24.23 3.01 -12.07
CA LEU A 59 23.28 1.92 -11.87
C LEU A 59 21.92 2.51 -11.51
N ASP A 60 21.02 2.51 -12.48
CA ASP A 60 19.64 2.99 -12.39
C ASP A 60 18.82 2.21 -11.34
N ASP A 61 18.22 2.88 -10.35
CA ASP A 61 17.71 2.22 -9.14
C ASP A 61 16.24 2.45 -8.76
N ALA A 62 15.46 2.99 -9.70
CA ALA A 62 14.02 3.25 -9.56
C ALA A 62 13.64 4.03 -8.28
N GLU A 63 14.59 4.76 -7.68
CA GLU A 63 14.36 5.65 -6.55
C GLU A 63 13.60 6.90 -7.02
N VAL A 64 12.57 7.28 -6.27
CA VAL A 64 11.89 8.57 -6.44
C VAL A 64 12.14 9.42 -5.21
N VAL A 65 12.85 10.54 -5.41
CA VAL A 65 13.05 11.59 -4.40
C VAL A 65 11.95 12.64 -4.59
N LEU A 66 10.96 12.65 -3.71
CA LEU A 66 9.90 13.64 -3.66
C LEU A 66 10.26 14.76 -2.67
N ARG A 67 10.11 16.01 -3.08
CA ARG A 67 10.32 17.19 -2.25
C ARG A 67 8.97 17.80 -1.85
N PRO A 68 8.38 17.47 -0.69
CA PRO A 68 7.09 18.06 -0.29
C PRO A 68 7.23 19.54 0.12
N GLY A 69 6.34 20.40 -0.38
CA GLY A 69 6.17 21.76 0.16
C GLY A 69 5.32 22.69 -0.69
N LYS A 70 5.01 23.89 -0.18
CA LYS A 70 4.19 24.92 -0.87
C LYS A 70 4.78 25.40 -2.22
N ALA A 71 6.04 25.08 -2.49
CA ALA A 71 6.74 25.37 -3.75
C ALA A 71 7.59 24.19 -4.27
N ARG A 72 7.29 22.95 -3.85
CA ARG A 72 8.08 21.76 -4.19
C ARG A 72 7.17 20.54 -4.41
N ASP A 73 7.30 19.91 -5.59
CA ASP A 73 6.76 18.66 -6.18
C ASP A 73 5.32 18.16 -5.85
N GLY A 74 4.60 18.73 -4.89
CA GLY A 74 3.27 18.31 -4.48
C GLY A 74 3.26 16.97 -3.75
N TYR A 75 2.24 16.15 -4.07
CA TYR A 75 2.08 14.78 -3.59
C TYR A 75 2.22 13.83 -4.77
N GLN A 76 2.74 12.61 -4.55
CA GLN A 76 2.73 11.58 -5.60
C GLN A 76 1.30 11.32 -6.08
N THR A 77 1.09 11.45 -7.39
CA THR A 77 -0.18 11.11 -8.03
C THR A 77 -0.21 9.64 -8.44
N ASN A 78 -1.38 9.12 -8.82
CA ASN A 78 -1.49 7.79 -9.44
C ASN A 78 -0.58 7.67 -10.68
N GLU A 79 -0.38 8.75 -11.43
CA GLU A 79 0.48 8.77 -12.62
C GLU A 79 1.96 8.54 -12.22
N ASP A 80 2.40 9.11 -11.09
CA ASP A 80 3.78 8.97 -10.61
C ASP A 80 4.04 7.58 -10.03
N ILE A 81 3.04 6.99 -9.37
CA ILE A 81 3.08 5.59 -8.91
C ILE A 81 3.18 4.64 -10.12
N LEU A 82 2.37 4.87 -11.18
CA LEU A 82 2.43 4.06 -12.40
C LEU A 82 3.76 4.25 -13.16
N LYS A 83 4.33 5.46 -13.21
CA LYS A 83 5.66 5.71 -13.76
C LYS A 83 6.73 4.92 -12.98
N GLN A 84 6.72 5.01 -11.65
CA GLN A 84 7.70 4.31 -10.82
C GLN A 84 7.57 2.78 -10.93
N ALA A 85 6.34 2.26 -10.98
CA ALA A 85 6.08 0.83 -11.21
C ALA A 85 6.53 0.38 -12.61
N THR A 86 6.29 1.20 -13.65
CA THR A 86 6.78 0.93 -15.02
C THR A 86 8.30 0.84 -15.04
N HIS A 87 8.97 1.78 -14.38
CA HIS A 87 10.42 1.83 -14.29
C HIS A 87 10.99 0.61 -13.57
N ALA A 88 10.41 0.25 -12.42
CA ALA A 88 10.78 -0.95 -11.69
C ALA A 88 10.58 -2.24 -12.52
N MET A 89 9.45 -2.39 -13.22
CA MET A 89 9.19 -3.52 -14.10
C MET A 89 10.17 -3.57 -15.28
N ASN A 90 10.49 -2.43 -15.90
CA ASN A 90 11.48 -2.38 -16.99
C ASN A 90 12.88 -2.81 -16.51
N THR A 91 13.29 -2.45 -15.30
CA THR A 91 14.57 -2.86 -14.70
C THR A 91 14.57 -4.34 -14.30
N LEU A 92 13.47 -4.85 -13.73
CA LEU A 92 13.30 -6.27 -13.43
C LEU A 92 13.30 -7.12 -14.71
N ASP A 93 12.71 -6.61 -15.79
CA ASP A 93 12.78 -7.25 -17.10
C ASP A 93 14.23 -7.27 -17.60
N ARG A 94 14.81 -6.10 -17.87
CA ARG A 94 16.16 -5.97 -18.47
C ARG A 94 17.22 -6.78 -17.73
N ASP A 95 17.21 -6.77 -16.39
CA ASP A 95 18.38 -7.17 -15.58
C ASP A 95 18.15 -8.40 -14.69
N TYR A 96 16.92 -8.89 -14.53
CA TYR A 96 16.59 -9.97 -13.58
C TYR A 96 15.84 -11.15 -14.22
N HIS A 97 15.91 -11.29 -15.55
CA HIS A 97 15.39 -12.44 -16.28
C HIS A 97 16.07 -13.77 -15.90
N ALA A 98 15.43 -14.53 -15.03
CA ALA A 98 15.66 -15.98 -14.86
C ALA A 98 14.42 -16.83 -15.22
N LEU A 99 13.25 -16.21 -15.40
CA LEU A 99 11.98 -16.88 -15.73
C LEU A 99 11.13 -16.02 -16.68
N LYS A 100 11.29 -16.22 -17.99
CA LYS A 100 10.28 -15.87 -19.00
C LYS A 100 10.23 -16.91 -20.11
N MET A 101 9.22 -17.78 -20.05
CA MET A 101 8.54 -18.30 -21.25
C MET A 101 7.15 -17.69 -21.28
N THR A 102 6.69 -17.23 -22.44
CA THR A 102 5.36 -16.67 -22.64
C THR A 102 4.72 -17.23 -23.92
N LEU A 103 3.39 -17.33 -23.92
CA LEU A 103 2.60 -17.95 -24.98
C LEU A 103 1.86 -16.89 -25.83
N GLY A 104 2.61 -15.98 -26.47
CA GLY A 104 2.09 -15.10 -27.55
C GLY A 104 2.19 -13.57 -27.33
N PRO A 105 2.05 -12.74 -28.40
CA PRO A 105 2.31 -11.30 -28.36
C PRO A 105 1.06 -10.40 -28.53
N SER A 106 1.17 -9.11 -28.20
CA SER A 106 0.21 -8.06 -28.58
C SER A 106 0.84 -6.65 -28.58
N ALA A 107 0.29 -5.73 -29.37
CA ALA A 107 0.76 -4.35 -29.50
C ALA A 107 -0.41 -3.34 -29.38
N ASN A 108 -0.20 -2.28 -28.57
CA ASN A 108 -1.04 -1.08 -28.36
C ASN A 108 -2.26 -1.16 -27.41
N PHE A 109 -2.07 -0.62 -26.20
CA PHE A 109 -3.11 0.05 -25.37
C PHE A 109 -2.40 0.80 -24.21
N ASN A 110 -2.72 2.03 -23.78
CA ASN A 110 -3.34 3.19 -24.44
C ASN A 110 -2.77 4.50 -23.77
N LYS A 111 -2.99 5.71 -24.33
CA LYS A 111 -2.42 7.00 -23.83
C LYS A 111 -3.51 7.87 -23.18
N VAL A 112 -3.33 8.67 -22.12
CA VAL A 112 -2.21 9.51 -21.59
C VAL A 112 -2.03 10.85 -22.34
N LYS A 113 -1.67 11.92 -21.60
CA LYS A 113 -1.61 13.32 -22.07
C LYS A 113 -0.59 13.54 -23.19
N THR A 114 -0.85 14.54 -24.04
CA THR A 114 0.05 14.98 -25.12
C THR A 114 -0.12 16.50 -25.28
N ASP A 115 0.99 17.21 -25.50
CA ASP A 115 1.06 18.63 -25.89
C ASP A 115 0.16 19.60 -25.07
N GLY A 116 0.23 19.50 -23.74
CA GLY A 116 -0.47 20.41 -22.82
C GLY A 116 -1.98 20.17 -22.66
N VAL A 117 -2.60 19.32 -23.49
CA VAL A 117 -4.04 19.02 -23.40
C VAL A 117 -4.28 17.79 -22.53
N SER A 118 -5.14 17.95 -21.50
CA SER A 118 -5.54 16.86 -20.61
C SER A 118 -6.86 16.22 -21.08
N LYS A 119 -6.83 14.93 -21.44
CA LYS A 119 -8.06 14.12 -21.60
C LYS A 119 -8.52 13.58 -20.25
N CYS A 120 -9.83 13.63 -20.00
CA CYS A 120 -10.44 13.14 -18.78
C CYS A 120 -10.35 11.61 -18.69
N VAL A 121 -9.76 11.10 -17.61
CA VAL A 121 -9.76 9.66 -17.31
C VAL A 121 -11.10 9.33 -16.65
N ARG A 122 -12.08 8.94 -17.48
CA ARG A 122 -13.37 8.42 -17.02
C ARG A 122 -13.16 7.08 -16.31
N MET A 123 -13.90 6.84 -15.23
CA MET A 123 -14.06 5.50 -14.68
C MET A 123 -14.66 4.59 -15.75
N ARG A 124 -14.21 3.34 -15.81
CA ARG A 124 -14.82 2.32 -16.68
C ARG A 124 -16.29 2.15 -16.26
N ASP A 125 -17.16 1.91 -17.23
CA ASP A 125 -18.56 1.62 -16.97
C ASP A 125 -18.71 0.38 -16.08
N GLY A 126 -19.69 0.42 -15.16
CA GLY A 126 -20.01 -0.74 -14.31
C GLY A 126 -20.63 -1.87 -15.14
N ARG A 127 -21.00 -2.99 -14.51
CA ARG A 127 -21.74 -4.06 -15.20
C ARG A 127 -22.96 -4.49 -14.43
N PHE A 128 -24.04 -4.74 -15.17
CA PHE A 128 -25.21 -5.39 -14.63
C PHE A 128 -24.97 -6.92 -14.52
N GLN A 129 -25.83 -7.64 -13.80
CA GLN A 129 -25.76 -9.11 -13.68
C GLN A 129 -25.85 -9.84 -15.02
N ASP A 130 -26.50 -9.25 -16.03
CA ASP A 130 -26.55 -9.76 -17.41
C ASP A 130 -25.25 -9.50 -18.22
N GLY A 131 -24.22 -8.94 -17.59
CA GLY A 131 -22.94 -8.57 -18.20
C GLY A 131 -22.95 -7.28 -19.02
N SER A 132 -24.13 -6.68 -19.27
CA SER A 132 -24.24 -5.44 -20.05
C SER A 132 -23.66 -4.23 -19.30
N PRO A 133 -23.07 -3.25 -20.02
CA PRO A 133 -22.40 -2.12 -19.38
C PRO A 133 -23.41 -1.13 -18.78
N GLN A 134 -23.15 -0.70 -17.54
CA GLN A 134 -23.80 0.45 -16.94
C GLN A 134 -22.96 1.71 -17.15
N CYS A 135 -23.39 2.57 -18.08
CA CYS A 135 -22.75 3.86 -18.28
C CYS A 135 -22.79 4.70 -16.99
N LEU A 136 -21.63 5.07 -16.44
CA LEU A 136 -21.54 5.85 -15.19
C LEU A 136 -21.81 7.36 -15.39
N TYR A 137 -21.92 7.80 -16.64
CA TYR A 137 -21.97 9.20 -17.03
C TYR A 137 -23.19 9.51 -17.90
N GLN A 138 -23.65 10.76 -17.88
CA GLN A 138 -24.66 11.30 -18.80
C GLN A 138 -24.03 11.56 -20.18
N ALA A 139 -24.86 11.82 -21.19
CA ALA A 139 -24.40 12.08 -22.55
C ALA A 139 -23.49 13.33 -22.68
N ASP A 140 -23.63 14.29 -21.76
CA ASP A 140 -22.77 15.47 -21.65
C ASP A 140 -21.45 15.22 -20.88
N GLY A 141 -21.20 13.98 -20.46
CA GLY A 141 -20.00 13.57 -19.73
C GLY A 141 -20.04 13.78 -18.21
N LYS A 142 -21.13 14.30 -17.62
CA LYS A 142 -21.25 14.43 -16.17
C LYS A 142 -21.50 13.07 -15.49
N PHE A 143 -20.96 12.84 -14.31
CA PHE A 143 -21.23 11.63 -13.54
C PHE A 143 -22.71 11.59 -13.10
N LYS A 144 -23.41 10.47 -13.34
CA LYS A 144 -24.85 10.33 -13.09
C LYS A 144 -25.26 10.47 -11.61
N GLY A 145 -24.32 10.26 -10.69
CA GLY A 145 -24.56 10.25 -9.26
C GLY A 145 -24.99 8.88 -8.72
N THR A 146 -24.51 8.54 -7.54
CA THR A 146 -24.67 7.23 -6.88
C THR A 146 -26.12 6.75 -6.79
N LYS A 147 -27.08 7.68 -6.55
CA LYS A 147 -28.50 7.38 -6.46
C LYS A 147 -29.08 6.85 -7.78
N ALA A 148 -28.76 7.50 -8.91
CA ALA A 148 -29.23 7.08 -10.23
C ALA A 148 -28.70 5.69 -10.59
N LEU A 149 -27.43 5.42 -10.28
CA LEU A 149 -26.80 4.11 -10.53
C LEU A 149 -27.45 2.96 -9.75
N ILE A 150 -27.93 3.22 -8.53
CA ILE A 150 -28.67 2.23 -7.73
C ILE A 150 -30.08 2.00 -8.28
N ILE A 151 -30.77 3.06 -8.72
CA ILE A 151 -32.10 2.94 -9.37
C ILE A 151 -31.99 2.12 -10.67
N GLU A 152 -31.00 2.41 -11.51
CA GLU A 152 -30.70 1.64 -12.72
C GLU A 152 -30.38 0.16 -12.41
N ARG A 153 -29.54 -0.12 -11.41
CA ARG A 153 -29.24 -1.51 -10.97
C ARG A 153 -30.49 -2.25 -10.48
N ARG A 154 -31.36 -1.60 -9.70
CA ARG A 154 -32.63 -2.20 -9.23
C ARG A 154 -33.58 -2.49 -10.39
N ALA A 155 -33.70 -1.57 -11.36
CA ALA A 155 -34.48 -1.80 -12.58
C ALA A 155 -33.93 -2.96 -13.45
N LYS A 156 -32.63 -3.25 -13.33
CA LYS A 156 -31.93 -4.39 -13.94
C LYS A 156 -31.88 -5.65 -13.05
N GLY A 157 -32.66 -5.71 -11.97
CA GLY A 157 -32.83 -6.91 -11.14
C GLY A 157 -31.82 -7.11 -10.01
N HIS A 158 -30.91 -6.16 -9.75
CA HIS A 158 -30.01 -6.25 -8.60
C HIS A 158 -30.79 -6.09 -7.29
N ASN A 159 -30.52 -6.97 -6.32
CA ASN A 159 -31.15 -6.97 -4.99
C ASN A 159 -30.59 -5.90 -4.05
N LEU A 160 -30.59 -4.64 -4.50
CA LEU A 160 -30.12 -3.49 -3.74
C LEU A 160 -31.26 -2.84 -2.95
N PRO A 161 -31.01 -2.40 -1.70
CA PRO A 161 -31.96 -1.56 -0.95
C PRO A 161 -32.38 -0.32 -1.74
N ASP A 162 -33.62 0.12 -1.53
CA ASP A 162 -34.14 1.33 -2.18
C ASP A 162 -33.41 2.57 -1.64
N PRO A 163 -32.77 3.39 -2.51
CA PRO A 163 -32.01 4.56 -2.08
C PRO A 163 -32.88 5.71 -1.56
N ASP A 164 -34.22 5.65 -1.69
CA ASP A 164 -35.17 6.56 -1.06
C ASP A 164 -35.86 5.98 0.18
N ALA A 165 -35.81 4.66 0.40
CA ALA A 165 -36.36 4.07 1.61
C ALA A 165 -35.56 4.48 2.85
N ARG A 166 -36.22 4.38 4.01
CA ARG A 166 -35.56 4.53 5.30
C ARG A 166 -34.85 3.22 5.64
N ASN A 167 -33.59 3.34 6.06
CA ASN A 167 -32.78 2.26 6.60
C ASN A 167 -33.53 1.54 7.72
N ARG A 168 -33.58 0.21 7.68
CA ARG A 168 -34.46 -0.61 8.56
C ARG A 168 -34.14 -0.47 10.05
N VAL A 169 -32.88 -0.19 10.40
CA VAL A 169 -32.40 -0.12 11.79
C VAL A 169 -32.48 1.30 12.33
N THR A 170 -32.12 2.29 11.52
CA THR A 170 -32.01 3.69 11.99
C THR A 170 -33.20 4.58 11.62
N ASN A 171 -34.14 4.08 10.81
CA ASN A 171 -35.32 4.80 10.31
C ASN A 171 -34.98 6.15 9.62
N LYS A 172 -33.76 6.28 9.08
CA LYS A 172 -33.23 7.45 8.36
C LYS A 172 -32.99 7.08 6.90
N LYS A 173 -33.13 8.04 5.98
CA LYS A 173 -32.73 7.81 4.57
C LYS A 173 -31.20 7.61 4.48
N PRO A 174 -30.70 6.75 3.58
CA PRO A 174 -29.27 6.64 3.33
C PRO A 174 -28.74 7.98 2.78
N HIS A 175 -27.63 8.41 3.35
CA HIS A 175 -26.90 9.61 2.93
C HIS A 175 -25.82 9.22 1.91
N LEU A 176 -25.16 10.19 1.27
CA LEU A 176 -24.17 9.88 0.21
C LEU A 176 -23.00 9.05 0.75
N GLU A 177 -22.40 9.50 1.85
CA GLU A 177 -21.24 8.86 2.49
C GLU A 177 -21.25 9.12 4.00
N CYS A 178 -20.82 8.13 4.79
CA CYS A 178 -20.62 8.34 6.22
C CYS A 178 -19.34 9.16 6.47
N THR A 179 -19.34 9.99 7.51
CA THR A 179 -18.18 10.79 7.94
C THR A 179 -16.93 9.92 8.05
N ASN A 180 -15.84 10.33 7.41
CA ASN A 180 -14.56 9.61 7.35
C ASN A 180 -14.66 8.14 6.87
N PHE A 181 -15.68 7.77 6.08
CA PHE A 181 -15.96 6.39 5.66
C PHE A 181 -16.10 5.37 6.81
N SER A 182 -16.39 5.85 8.04
CA SER A 182 -16.49 5.07 9.28
C SER A 182 -17.75 4.19 9.40
N CYS A 183 -18.19 3.60 8.29
CA CYS A 183 -19.35 2.71 8.26
C CYS A 183 -19.06 1.46 9.10
N ARG A 184 -19.91 1.12 10.07
CA ARG A 184 -19.78 -0.16 10.80
C ARG A 184 -19.82 -1.30 9.79
N TYR A 185 -18.79 -2.17 9.80
CA TYR A 185 -18.56 -3.13 8.71
C TYR A 185 -19.69 -4.17 8.66
N ASN A 186 -20.03 -4.77 9.80
CA ASN A 186 -20.86 -5.97 9.89
C ASN A 186 -22.39 -5.72 9.84
N ASP A 187 -22.92 -4.73 10.58
CA ASP A 187 -24.35 -4.73 10.94
C ASP A 187 -25.25 -3.86 10.05
N MET A 188 -24.67 -3.08 9.14
CA MET A 188 -25.41 -2.00 8.44
C MET A 188 -24.84 -1.78 7.03
N GLN A 189 -25.28 -2.60 6.07
CA GLN A 189 -24.83 -2.55 4.67
C GLN A 189 -25.48 -1.39 3.89
N ASP A 190 -26.64 -0.92 4.35
CA ASP A 190 -27.51 0.10 3.77
C ASP A 190 -27.39 1.48 4.47
N CYS A 191 -26.24 1.78 5.09
CA CYS A 191 -26.06 3.02 5.86
C CYS A 191 -25.86 4.28 4.99
N CYS A 192 -25.17 4.14 3.85
CA CYS A 192 -24.92 5.20 2.89
C CYS A 192 -24.78 4.63 1.46
N LEU A 193 -25.12 5.45 0.47
CA LEU A 193 -25.18 5.04 -0.94
C LEU A 193 -23.83 4.55 -1.48
N LYS A 194 -22.71 5.15 -1.01
CA LYS A 194 -21.37 4.68 -1.38
C LYS A 194 -21.07 3.26 -0.85
N LYS A 195 -21.49 2.90 0.37
CA LYS A 195 -21.28 1.54 0.91
C LYS A 195 -22.09 0.52 0.11
N MET A 196 -23.34 0.85 -0.25
CA MET A 196 -24.20 -0.02 -1.04
C MET A 196 -23.57 -0.37 -2.40
N LEU A 197 -23.03 0.61 -3.14
CA LEU A 197 -22.32 0.31 -4.39
C LEU A 197 -20.97 -0.41 -4.17
N TYR A 198 -20.21 -0.06 -3.13
CA TYR A 198 -18.94 -0.73 -2.83
C TYR A 198 -19.09 -2.23 -2.52
N LEU A 199 -20.27 -2.65 -2.03
CA LEU A 199 -20.56 -4.04 -1.73
C LEU A 199 -21.01 -4.87 -2.95
N GLU A 200 -21.30 -4.25 -4.10
CA GLU A 200 -21.70 -4.99 -5.30
C GLU A 200 -20.51 -5.76 -5.90
N PRO A 201 -20.72 -7.00 -6.42
CA PRO A 201 -19.63 -7.83 -6.94
C PRO A 201 -18.84 -7.19 -8.08
N ASP A 202 -19.46 -6.38 -8.94
CA ASP A 202 -18.77 -5.72 -10.06
C ASP A 202 -17.81 -4.62 -9.61
N PHE A 203 -18.14 -3.91 -8.52
CA PHE A 203 -17.22 -2.95 -7.88
C PHE A 203 -16.12 -3.64 -7.06
N GLN A 204 -16.40 -4.78 -6.41
CA GLN A 204 -15.37 -5.54 -5.69
C GLN A 204 -14.38 -6.24 -6.62
N ALA A 205 -14.84 -6.72 -7.78
CA ALA A 205 -14.01 -7.36 -8.79
C ALA A 205 -13.24 -6.38 -9.69
N GLN A 206 -13.52 -5.07 -9.60
CA GLN A 206 -12.81 -4.06 -10.41
C GLN A 206 -11.40 -3.83 -9.87
N LYS A 207 -10.42 -4.43 -10.54
CA LYS A 207 -8.99 -4.25 -10.29
C LYS A 207 -8.58 -2.77 -10.32
N SER A 208 -7.62 -2.39 -9.51
CA SER A 208 -7.03 -1.05 -9.54
C SER A 208 -6.22 -0.83 -10.83
N GLN A 209 -5.99 0.44 -11.18
CA GLN A 209 -5.14 0.79 -12.33
C GLN A 209 -3.71 0.25 -12.19
N LEU A 210 -3.23 0.04 -10.96
CA LEU A 210 -1.90 -0.53 -10.71
C LEU A 210 -1.89 -2.04 -10.98
N GLU A 211 -2.93 -2.78 -10.56
CA GLU A 211 -3.08 -4.20 -10.91
C GLU A 211 -3.17 -4.38 -12.43
N GLU A 212 -4.10 -3.68 -13.11
CA GLU A 212 -4.26 -3.82 -14.56
C GLU A 212 -2.96 -3.50 -15.33
N HIS A 213 -2.20 -2.51 -14.88
CA HIS A 213 -0.92 -2.10 -15.50
C HIS A 213 0.23 -3.08 -15.27
N CYS A 214 0.29 -3.70 -14.09
CA CYS A 214 1.28 -4.73 -13.77
C CYS A 214 0.94 -6.09 -14.42
N GLU A 215 -0.33 -6.50 -14.37
CA GLU A 215 -0.80 -7.75 -14.96
C GLU A 215 -0.61 -7.77 -16.48
N ALA A 216 -0.81 -6.63 -17.15
CA ALA A 216 -0.52 -6.46 -18.58
C ALA A 216 0.96 -6.71 -18.96
N ARG A 217 1.88 -6.74 -17.97
CA ARG A 217 3.30 -7.07 -18.14
C ARG A 217 3.68 -8.43 -17.52
N GLY A 218 2.72 -9.17 -16.97
CA GLY A 218 2.94 -10.45 -16.28
C GLY A 218 3.35 -10.33 -14.81
N TYR A 219 3.12 -9.18 -14.16
CA TYR A 219 3.42 -8.95 -12.74
C TYR A 219 2.16 -8.99 -11.89
N GLU A 220 2.17 -9.75 -10.80
CA GLU A 220 1.13 -9.75 -9.77
C GLU A 220 1.38 -8.63 -8.74
N VAL A 221 0.31 -7.96 -8.30
CA VAL A 221 0.37 -6.91 -7.26
C VAL A 221 -0.34 -7.40 -6.00
N ILE A 222 0.45 -7.67 -4.97
CA ILE A 222 -0.08 -8.07 -3.66
C ILE A 222 -0.31 -6.83 -2.79
N PHE A 223 -1.57 -6.59 -2.40
CA PHE A 223 -1.90 -5.57 -1.39
C PHE A 223 -1.89 -6.18 0.01
N PHE A 224 -1.11 -5.59 0.90
CA PHE A 224 -1.15 -5.94 2.32
C PHE A 224 -2.36 -5.31 3.01
N PRO A 225 -2.95 -5.99 4.02
CA PRO A 225 -3.95 -5.41 4.91
C PRO A 225 -3.51 -4.06 5.50
N LYS A 226 -4.44 -3.12 5.57
CA LYS A 226 -4.20 -1.80 6.18
C LYS A 226 -3.83 -1.95 7.65
N TYR A 227 -2.90 -1.13 8.13
CA TYR A 227 -2.41 -1.11 9.52
C TYR A 227 -1.62 -2.35 9.96
N HIS A 228 -1.14 -3.18 9.02
CA HIS A 228 -0.25 -4.32 9.29
C HIS A 228 1.16 -4.13 8.69
N PRO A 229 1.95 -3.13 9.14
CA PRO A 229 3.29 -2.85 8.60
C PRO A 229 4.26 -4.03 8.76
N GLU A 230 4.05 -4.91 9.73
CA GLU A 230 4.82 -6.13 9.95
C GLU A 230 4.76 -7.13 8.78
N LEU A 231 3.74 -7.06 7.94
CA LEU A 231 3.62 -7.87 6.71
C LEU A 231 4.47 -7.31 5.55
N ASN A 232 4.85 -6.03 5.61
CA ASN A 232 5.60 -5.35 4.56
C ASN A 232 7.07 -5.16 4.97
N PHE A 233 7.94 -6.14 4.65
CA PHE A 233 9.31 -6.17 5.21
C PHE A 233 10.19 -4.95 4.88
N ILE A 234 9.85 -4.16 3.85
CA ILE A 234 10.51 -2.88 3.54
C ILE A 234 10.44 -1.90 4.73
N GLU A 235 9.42 -1.98 5.59
CA GLU A 235 9.32 -1.14 6.79
C GLU A 235 10.46 -1.41 7.78
N GLN A 236 10.95 -2.65 7.86
CA GLN A 236 12.13 -3.01 8.65
C GLN A 236 13.42 -2.52 7.97
N CYS A 237 13.49 -2.53 6.63
CA CYS A 237 14.59 -1.91 5.87
C CYS A 237 14.65 -0.40 6.11
N TRP A 238 13.51 0.30 6.07
CA TRP A 238 13.41 1.72 6.43
C TRP A 238 13.76 1.94 7.91
N GLY A 239 13.35 1.06 8.82
CA GLY A 239 13.71 1.10 10.24
C GLY A 239 15.23 1.06 10.45
N TYR A 240 15.91 0.13 9.80
CA TYR A 240 17.37 0.01 9.82
C TYR A 240 18.05 1.26 9.25
N ALA A 241 17.63 1.70 8.05
CA ALA A 241 18.19 2.89 7.40
C ALA A 241 17.98 4.16 8.26
N LYS A 242 16.79 4.35 8.86
CA LYS A 242 16.52 5.46 9.78
C LYS A 242 17.38 5.41 11.05
N CYS A 243 17.77 4.22 11.53
CA CYS A 243 18.71 4.08 12.63
C CYS A 243 20.11 4.60 12.24
N VAL A 244 20.63 4.16 11.08
CA VAL A 244 21.94 4.63 10.57
C VAL A 244 21.93 6.12 10.27
N TYR A 245 20.86 6.62 9.64
CA TYR A 245 20.71 8.04 9.31
C TYR A 245 20.79 8.95 10.54
N ARG A 246 20.24 8.52 11.68
CA ARG A 246 20.28 9.29 12.95
C ARG A 246 21.67 9.39 13.57
N MET A 247 22.63 8.58 13.13
CA MET A 247 24.04 8.66 13.54
C MET A 247 24.89 9.55 12.61
N LEU A 248 24.32 10.04 11.51
CA LEU A 248 25.02 10.94 10.57
C LEU A 248 24.89 12.40 11.02
N PRO A 249 25.86 13.27 10.64
CA PRO A 249 25.78 14.70 10.96
C PRO A 249 24.51 15.37 10.45
N GLU A 250 23.89 16.19 11.29
CA GLU A 250 22.71 16.98 10.90
C GLU A 250 23.11 18.07 9.88
N SER A 251 22.26 18.28 8.87
CA SER A 251 22.43 19.38 7.90
C SER A 251 21.07 19.88 7.44
N THR A 252 21.01 21.16 7.11
CA THR A 252 19.86 21.82 6.47
C THR A 252 19.94 21.80 4.94
N LYS A 253 21.09 21.40 4.37
CA LYS A 253 21.35 21.40 2.93
C LYS A 253 20.83 20.11 2.29
N GLU A 254 20.02 20.25 1.24
CA GLU A 254 19.44 19.12 0.51
C GLU A 254 20.48 18.12 -0.01
N ALA A 255 21.62 18.58 -0.53
CA ALA A 255 22.69 17.71 -1.01
C ALA A 255 23.27 16.81 0.10
N ASP A 256 23.39 17.33 1.32
CA ASP A 256 23.83 16.54 2.48
C ASP A 256 22.74 15.55 2.91
N LEU A 257 21.46 15.96 2.92
CA LEU A 257 20.33 15.08 3.21
C LEU A 257 20.28 13.90 2.22
N ILE A 258 20.37 14.15 0.91
CA ILE A 258 20.38 13.13 -0.15
C ILE A 258 21.59 12.19 0.02
N ARG A 259 22.79 12.72 0.30
CA ARG A 259 23.99 11.92 0.55
C ARG A 259 23.83 11.03 1.79
N ASN A 260 23.31 11.58 2.87
CA ASN A 260 23.11 10.87 4.14
C ASN A 260 22.04 9.77 4.01
N VAL A 261 20.93 10.04 3.31
CA VAL A 261 19.90 9.05 2.97
C VAL A 261 20.50 7.92 2.15
N ASN A 262 21.23 8.24 1.07
CA ASN A 262 21.84 7.24 0.20
C ASN A 262 22.87 6.36 0.94
N HIS A 263 23.67 6.95 1.82
CA HIS A 263 24.58 6.22 2.70
C HIS A 263 23.80 5.25 3.62
N ALA A 264 22.76 5.75 4.29
CA ALA A 264 21.94 4.97 5.22
C ALA A 264 21.10 3.87 4.57
N LEU A 265 20.78 3.98 3.27
CA LEU A 265 20.11 2.92 2.52
C LEU A 265 21.09 1.85 2.04
N LYS A 266 22.27 2.26 1.57
CA LYS A 266 23.34 1.34 1.15
C LYS A 266 23.92 0.52 2.31
N SER A 267 23.78 0.98 3.56
CA SER A 267 24.25 0.24 4.74
C SER A 267 23.33 -0.90 5.19
N VAL A 268 22.09 -1.00 4.68
CA VAL A 268 21.16 -2.10 5.03
C VAL A 268 21.68 -3.42 4.43
N PRO A 269 22.11 -4.42 5.23
CA PRO A 269 22.69 -5.64 4.68
C PRO A 269 21.64 -6.53 4.01
N LEU A 270 21.99 -7.17 2.89
CA LEU A 270 21.12 -8.12 2.19
C LEU A 270 20.65 -9.28 3.10
N GLU A 271 21.53 -9.76 3.99
CA GLU A 271 21.15 -10.77 4.98
C GLU A 271 20.06 -10.28 5.93
N SER A 272 20.14 -9.03 6.39
CA SER A 272 19.09 -8.40 7.20
C SER A 272 17.78 -8.32 6.44
N MET A 273 17.79 -7.95 5.15
CA MET A 273 16.58 -7.95 4.32
C MET A 273 15.93 -9.33 4.20
N ARG A 274 16.72 -10.39 4.03
CA ARG A 274 16.24 -11.79 4.03
C ARG A 274 15.63 -12.20 5.37
N ARG A 275 16.27 -11.82 6.48
CA ARG A 275 15.75 -12.03 7.85
C ARG A 275 14.44 -11.25 8.06
N PHE A 276 14.33 -10.02 7.55
CA PHE A 276 13.12 -9.20 7.63
C PHE A 276 11.95 -9.80 6.83
N ALA A 277 12.19 -10.22 5.59
CA ALA A 277 11.19 -10.89 4.77
C ALA A 277 10.70 -12.19 5.43
N THR A 278 11.64 -13.01 5.93
CA THR A 278 11.31 -14.22 6.70
C THR A 278 10.44 -13.91 7.93
N ARG A 279 10.69 -12.81 8.64
CA ARG A 279 9.86 -12.38 9.78
C ARG A 279 8.45 -11.99 9.32
N SER A 280 8.31 -11.25 8.22
CA SER A 280 7.01 -10.88 7.66
C SER A 280 6.19 -12.09 7.20
N SER A 281 6.82 -13.09 6.56
CA SER A 281 6.16 -14.36 6.22
C SER A 281 5.61 -15.11 7.43
N ARG A 282 6.26 -14.99 8.59
CA ARG A 282 5.82 -15.65 9.83
C ARG A 282 4.69 -14.90 10.54
N PHE A 283 4.61 -13.58 10.39
CA PHE A 283 3.40 -12.83 10.74
C PHE A 283 2.23 -13.22 9.82
N ALA A 284 2.47 -13.42 8.52
CA ALA A 284 1.45 -13.91 7.60
C ALA A 284 0.93 -15.31 7.98
N ASP A 285 1.81 -16.28 8.29
CA ASP A 285 1.42 -17.63 8.77
C ASP A 285 0.62 -17.55 10.09
N ALA A 286 1.04 -16.69 11.03
CA ALA A 286 0.32 -16.48 12.29
C ALA A 286 -1.10 -15.91 12.08
N TYR A 287 -1.26 -14.91 11.21
CA TYR A 287 -2.57 -14.31 10.91
C TYR A 287 -3.47 -15.24 10.10
N PHE A 288 -2.92 -15.98 9.12
CA PHE A 288 -3.65 -17.01 8.38
C PHE A 288 -4.20 -18.11 9.32
N ARG A 289 -3.49 -18.37 10.42
CA ARG A 289 -3.88 -19.31 11.49
C ARG A 289 -4.84 -18.75 12.54
N GLY A 290 -5.27 -17.50 12.38
CA GLY A 290 -6.27 -16.83 13.21
C GLY A 290 -5.74 -16.11 14.45
N LEU A 291 -4.42 -15.93 14.59
CA LEU A 291 -3.85 -15.17 15.71
C LEU A 291 -4.05 -13.66 15.53
N ASN A 292 -4.23 -12.93 16.63
CA ASN A 292 -4.21 -11.47 16.63
C ASN A 292 -2.76 -10.90 16.67
N GLY A 293 -2.61 -9.57 16.58
CA GLY A 293 -1.29 -8.92 16.53
C GLY A 293 -0.40 -9.18 17.75
N ALA A 294 -0.97 -9.23 18.96
CA ALA A 294 -0.21 -9.49 20.19
C ALA A 294 0.22 -10.95 20.29
N GLU A 295 -0.70 -11.87 19.99
CA GLU A 295 -0.45 -13.31 19.93
C GLU A 295 0.60 -13.65 18.86
N ALA A 296 0.49 -13.09 17.66
CA ALA A 296 1.44 -13.29 16.58
C ALA A 296 2.84 -12.76 16.95
N ALA A 297 2.92 -11.60 17.61
CA ALA A 297 4.19 -11.04 18.07
C ALA A 297 4.85 -11.92 19.15
N TRP A 298 4.09 -12.40 20.13
CA TRP A 298 4.55 -13.33 21.15
C TRP A 298 5.00 -14.67 20.55
N THR A 299 4.18 -15.24 19.69
CA THR A 299 4.41 -16.54 19.04
C THR A 299 5.68 -16.50 18.20
N ASN A 300 5.89 -15.44 17.43
CA ASN A 300 7.12 -15.21 16.66
C ASN A 300 8.34 -14.94 17.55
N LYS A 301 8.15 -14.40 18.77
CA LYS A 301 9.21 -14.26 19.78
C LYS A 301 9.57 -15.61 20.41
N LYS A 302 8.60 -16.52 20.62
CA LYS A 302 8.78 -17.85 21.21
C LYS A 302 9.45 -18.83 20.24
N TYR A 303 8.85 -19.07 19.07
CA TYR A 303 9.29 -20.15 18.16
C TYR A 303 10.37 -19.73 17.15
N ARG A 304 11.34 -18.90 17.54
CA ARG A 304 12.29 -18.20 16.62
C ARG A 304 12.97 -19.09 15.56
N GLY A 305 13.19 -20.38 15.81
CA GLY A 305 13.79 -21.32 14.84
C GLY A 305 12.85 -21.86 13.74
N HIS A 306 11.53 -21.88 13.96
CA HIS A 306 10.59 -22.54 13.04
C HIS A 306 10.00 -21.57 12.01
N ARG A 307 10.06 -21.93 10.72
CA ARG A 307 9.49 -21.13 9.61
C ARG A 307 7.95 -21.16 9.58
N THR A 308 7.35 -22.13 10.26
CA THR A 308 5.90 -22.34 10.41
C THR A 308 5.60 -22.61 11.88
N LEU A 309 4.38 -22.29 12.33
CA LEU A 309 4.00 -22.60 13.71
C LEU A 309 3.85 -24.12 13.94
N PRO A 310 4.40 -24.67 15.05
CA PRO A 310 4.24 -26.10 15.38
C PRO A 310 2.79 -26.41 15.75
N ALA A 311 2.33 -27.65 15.57
CA ALA A 311 0.91 -28.02 15.76
C ALA A 311 0.33 -27.60 17.13
N GLU A 312 1.13 -27.66 18.20
CA GLU A 312 0.70 -27.35 19.57
C GLU A 312 0.64 -25.85 19.90
N TYR A 313 1.00 -24.95 18.96
CA TYR A 313 1.12 -23.51 19.24
C TYR A 313 -0.13 -22.89 19.88
N ARG A 314 -1.33 -23.40 19.59
CA ARG A 314 -2.59 -22.90 20.17
C ARG A 314 -2.64 -23.10 21.69
N ARG A 315 -2.25 -24.27 22.19
CA ARG A 315 -2.22 -24.56 23.64
C ARG A 315 -1.27 -23.60 24.36
N ASP A 316 -0.12 -23.34 23.75
CA ASP A 316 0.89 -22.43 24.29
C ASP A 316 0.41 -20.97 24.30
N VAL A 317 -0.27 -20.51 23.24
CA VAL A 317 -0.90 -19.17 23.19
C VAL A 317 -2.05 -19.07 24.20
N GLU A 318 -2.94 -20.07 24.27
CA GLU A 318 -4.04 -20.11 25.24
C GLU A 318 -3.52 -20.03 26.67
N ASN A 319 -2.45 -20.75 27.01
CA ASN A 319 -1.86 -20.74 28.35
C ASN A 319 -1.28 -19.36 28.71
N GLU A 320 -0.56 -18.70 27.79
CA GLU A 320 0.00 -17.36 28.03
C GLU A 320 -1.11 -16.32 28.20
N PHE A 321 -2.08 -16.28 27.27
CA PHE A 321 -3.05 -15.19 27.21
C PHE A 321 -4.28 -15.39 28.12
N ARG A 322 -4.59 -16.63 28.57
CA ARG A 322 -5.55 -16.86 29.67
C ARG A 322 -4.99 -16.50 31.04
N ALA A 323 -3.67 -16.54 31.24
CA ALA A 323 -3.04 -16.16 32.51
C ALA A 323 -3.03 -14.63 32.78
N THR A 324 -3.62 -13.84 31.87
CA THR A 324 -3.67 -12.36 31.90
C THR A 324 -5.09 -11.78 31.87
N GLN A 325 -6.12 -12.60 32.08
CA GLN A 325 -7.52 -12.17 32.27
C GLN A 325 -7.97 -12.43 33.71
#